data_AF-A0A7L1XHI7-F1
#
_entry.id   AF-A0A7L1XHI7-F1
#
_cell.length_a   1.000
_cell.length_b   1.000
_cell.length_c   1.000
_cell.angle_alpha   90.00
_cell.angle_beta   90.00
_cell.angle_gamma   90.00
#
_symmetry.space_group_name_H-M   'P 1'
#
loop_
_entity.id
_entity.type
_entity.pdbx_description
1 polymer ?
#
loop_
_entity_poly.entity_id
_entity_poly.type
_entity_poly.pdbx_seq_one_letter_code
_entity_poly.pdbx_strand_id
1 'polypeptide(L)'
;FLFRLFPLREHGMNLRARPLTCQEIQAFKKSKEVMQRFIRAYQLMLRFYGIILVNEETGELKRAENWAERFQNLNRFGHNNLRITRILKCLGEMGYEHYQVHLVKFFLTETLVKETLPNVKRSALDYFLFTIRSKRKRRELVHYAWQHFKPQGSFVWGPQDKLLKYR
;
A
#
# COMPACT_ATOMS: atom_id res chain seq x y z
N PHE A 1 -10.65 11.66 -10.60
CA PHE A 1 -10.49 12.00 -9.17
C PHE A 1 -9.15 11.52 -8.60
N LEU A 2 -8.90 10.21 -8.45
CA LEU A 2 -7.66 9.68 -7.85
C LEU A 2 -6.35 10.08 -8.57
N PHE A 3 -6.38 10.17 -9.90
CA PHE A 3 -5.21 10.58 -10.70
C PHE A 3 -4.65 11.95 -10.33
N ARG A 4 -5.51 12.87 -9.87
CA ARG A 4 -5.14 14.23 -9.43
C ARG A 4 -4.56 14.26 -8.02
N LEU A 5 -4.94 13.30 -7.18
CA LEU A 5 -4.55 13.23 -5.76
C LEU A 5 -3.27 12.40 -5.54
N PHE A 6 -3.07 11.37 -6.36
CA PHE A 6 -1.89 10.51 -6.34
C PHE A 6 -1.27 10.44 -7.73
N PRO A 7 -0.59 11.50 -8.18
CA PRO A 7 0.12 11.48 -9.45
C PRO A 7 1.29 10.47 -9.40
N LEU A 8 1.60 9.83 -10.53
CA LEU A 8 2.74 8.92 -10.70
C LEU A 8 3.60 9.38 -11.86
N ARG A 9 4.86 8.94 -11.88
CA ARG A 9 5.77 9.09 -13.03
C ARG A 9 5.47 8.14 -14.19
N GLU A 10 4.59 7.16 -13.99
CA GLU A 10 4.19 6.19 -15.01
C GLU A 10 2.91 6.64 -15.72
N HIS A 11 2.82 6.40 -17.03
CA HIS A 11 1.59 6.60 -17.79
C HIS A 11 0.51 5.66 -17.24
N GLY A 12 -0.60 6.23 -16.75
CA GLY A 12 -1.78 5.45 -16.37
C GLY A 12 -2.74 5.29 -17.55
N MET A 13 -3.91 4.68 -17.31
CA MET A 13 -4.98 4.54 -18.32
C MET A 13 -5.58 5.88 -18.81
N ASN A 14 -5.14 7.02 -18.26
CA ASN A 14 -5.57 8.34 -18.69
C ASN A 14 -4.41 9.05 -19.39
N LEU A 15 -4.45 9.10 -20.72
CA LEU A 15 -3.46 9.76 -21.58
C LEU A 15 -3.31 11.28 -21.30
N ARG A 16 -4.29 11.91 -20.64
CA ARG A 16 -4.25 13.35 -20.30
C ARG A 16 -3.53 13.66 -18.98
N ALA A 17 -3.24 12.66 -18.15
CA ALA A 17 -2.50 12.88 -16.91
C ALA A 17 -1.00 12.90 -17.23
N ARG A 18 -0.39 14.10 -17.26
CA ARG A 18 1.05 14.24 -17.46
C ARG A 18 1.81 13.53 -16.33
N PRO A 19 2.79 12.68 -16.64
CA PRO A 19 3.66 12.08 -15.62
C PRO A 19 4.39 13.16 -14.83
N LEU A 20 4.52 12.99 -13.52
CA LEU A 20 5.35 13.90 -12.73
C LEU A 20 6.82 13.78 -13.10
N THR A 21 7.49 14.92 -13.21
CA THR A 21 8.93 15.02 -13.31
C THR A 21 9.58 14.87 -11.94
N CYS A 22 10.87 14.50 -11.91
CA CYS A 22 11.63 14.49 -10.65
C CYS A 22 11.66 15.88 -9.99
N GLN A 23 11.68 16.95 -10.77
CA GLN A 23 11.71 18.32 -10.28
C GLN A 23 10.40 18.70 -9.57
N GLU A 24 9.25 18.33 -10.13
CA GLU A 24 7.95 18.58 -9.50
C GLU A 24 7.80 17.81 -8.18
N ILE A 25 8.26 16.56 -8.11
CA ILE A 25 8.24 15.78 -6.85
C ILE A 25 9.09 16.47 -5.79
N GLN A 26 10.28 16.99 -6.16
CA GLN A 26 11.13 17.72 -5.22
C GLN A 26 10.50 19.04 -4.78
N ALA A 27 9.82 19.75 -5.69
CA ALA A 27 9.09 20.97 -5.35
C ALA A 27 7.93 20.68 -4.38
N PHE A 28 7.18 19.59 -4.60
CA PHE A 28 6.08 19.19 -3.73
C PHE A 28 6.57 18.83 -2.32
N LYS A 29 7.67 18.08 -2.22
CA LYS A 29 8.28 17.73 -0.93
C LYS A 29 8.70 18.95 -0.11
N LYS A 30 9.08 20.05 -0.76
CA LYS A 30 9.46 21.31 -0.11
C LYS A 30 8.26 22.13 0.35
N SER A 31 7.06 21.86 -0.18
CA SER A 31 5.85 22.59 0.18
C SER A 31 5.06 21.87 1.28
N LYS A 32 5.11 22.41 2.50
CA LYS A 32 4.36 21.89 3.65
C LYS A 32 2.86 21.80 3.36
N GLU A 33 2.30 22.78 2.67
CA GLU A 33 0.87 22.80 2.33
C GLU A 33 0.49 21.66 1.37
N VAL A 34 1.30 21.42 0.32
CA VAL A 34 1.06 20.33 -0.62
C VAL A 34 1.15 18.98 0.08
N MET A 35 2.13 18.80 0.96
CA MET A 35 2.29 17.57 1.73
C MET A 35 1.13 17.35 2.72
N GLN A 36 0.64 18.40 3.37
CA GLN A 36 -0.58 18.31 4.20
C GLN A 36 -1.81 17.91 3.38
N ARG A 37 -2.00 18.51 2.19
CA ARG A 37 -3.10 18.13 1.29
C ARG A 37 -2.99 16.68 0.83
N PHE A 38 -1.76 16.21 0.57
CA PHE A 38 -1.48 14.82 0.22
C PHE A 38 -1.87 13.86 1.35
N ILE A 39 -1.52 14.17 2.60
CA ILE A 39 -1.90 13.34 3.76
C ILE A 39 -3.42 13.31 3.97
N ARG A 40 -4.11 14.45 3.83
CA ARG A 40 -5.58 14.48 3.87
C ARG A 40 -6.21 13.61 2.78
N ALA A 41 -5.66 13.63 1.56
CA ALA A 41 -6.11 12.77 0.48
C ALA A 41 -5.87 11.28 0.80
N TYR A 42 -4.74 10.96 1.44
CA TYR A 42 -4.44 9.61 1.90
C TYR A 42 -5.44 9.13 2.96
N GLN A 43 -5.71 9.93 3.99
CA GLN A 43 -6.72 9.63 5.01
C GLN A 43 -8.12 9.42 4.42
N LEU A 44 -8.52 10.26 3.45
CA LEU A 44 -9.78 10.11 2.74
C LEU A 44 -9.87 8.77 2.01
N MET A 45 -8.80 8.38 1.29
CA MET A 45 -8.76 7.10 0.59
C MET A 45 -8.74 5.91 1.56
N LEU A 46 -8.02 5.99 2.67
CA LEU A 46 -8.06 4.97 3.72
C LEU A 46 -9.49 4.76 4.23
N ARG A 47 -10.19 5.85 4.57
CA ARG A 47 -11.58 5.79 5.04
C ARG A 47 -12.52 5.16 4.01
N PHE A 48 -12.30 5.46 2.73
CA PHE A 48 -13.04 4.82 1.64
C PHE A 48 -12.85 3.30 1.62
N TYR A 49 -11.66 2.80 1.99
CA TYR A 49 -11.37 1.36 2.11
C TYR A 49 -11.72 0.76 3.48
N GLY A 50 -12.31 1.53 4.41
CA GLY A 50 -12.61 1.04 5.77
C GLY A 50 -11.40 0.99 6.69
N ILE A 51 -10.41 1.84 6.44
CA ILE A 51 -9.16 1.95 7.19
C ILE A 51 -9.04 3.38 7.74
N ILE A 52 -8.41 3.56 8.89
CA ILE A 52 -8.08 4.88 9.43
C ILE A 52 -6.62 4.96 9.87
N LEU A 53 -6.02 6.12 9.65
CA LEU A 53 -4.70 6.49 10.12
C LEU A 53 -4.83 6.97 11.56
N VAL A 54 -4.24 6.25 12.52
CA VAL A 54 -4.32 6.61 13.95
C VAL A 54 -3.17 7.48 14.40
N ASN A 55 -2.03 7.42 13.71
CA ASN A 55 -0.87 8.21 14.02
C ASN A 55 -0.22 8.68 12.71
N GLU A 56 -0.24 9.98 12.47
CA GLU A 56 0.35 10.59 11.27
C GLU A 56 1.89 10.57 11.30
N GLU A 57 2.53 10.52 12.46
CA GLU A 57 3.99 10.47 12.55
C GLU A 57 4.53 9.08 12.20
N THR A 58 3.87 8.02 12.69
CA THR A 58 4.30 6.63 12.47
C THR A 58 3.71 6.01 11.20
N GLY A 59 2.52 6.47 10.78
CA GLY A 59 1.76 5.83 9.69
C GLY A 59 0.87 4.69 10.15
N GLU A 60 0.66 4.51 11.46
CA GLU A 60 -0.10 3.40 12.03
C GLU A 60 -1.57 3.41 11.59
N LEU A 61 -2.10 2.22 11.27
CA LEU A 61 -3.44 2.04 10.72
C LEU A 61 -4.27 1.09 11.57
N LYS A 62 -5.59 1.33 11.62
CA LYS A 62 -6.58 0.36 12.13
C LYS A 62 -7.79 0.26 11.21
N ARG A 63 -8.59 -0.78 11.41
CA ARG A 63 -9.93 -0.89 10.81
C ARG A 63 -10.81 0.29 11.28
N ALA A 64 -11.54 0.91 10.37
CA ALA A 64 -12.59 1.89 10.70
C ALA A 64 -13.81 1.18 11.32
N GLU A 65 -14.72 1.90 11.96
CA GLU A 65 -15.94 1.29 12.54
C GLU A 65 -16.79 0.56 11.48
N ASN A 66 -16.93 1.13 10.30
CA ASN A 66 -17.66 0.56 9.17
C ASN A 66 -16.81 -0.36 8.28
N TRP A 67 -15.70 -0.91 8.77
CA TRP A 67 -14.76 -1.70 7.96
C TRP A 67 -15.43 -2.88 7.24
N ALA A 68 -16.41 -3.54 7.86
CA ALA A 68 -17.01 -4.75 7.31
C ALA A 68 -17.68 -4.49 5.94
N GLU A 69 -18.53 -3.47 5.86
CA GLU A 69 -19.17 -3.03 4.62
C GLU A 69 -18.13 -2.60 3.57
N ARG A 70 -17.10 -1.85 4.00
CA ARG A 70 -16.05 -1.37 3.10
C ARG A 70 -15.17 -2.49 2.57
N PHE A 71 -14.89 -3.51 3.36
CA PHE A 71 -14.11 -4.68 2.94
C PHE A 71 -14.91 -5.57 1.98
N GLN A 72 -16.23 -5.70 2.18
CA GLN A 72 -17.10 -6.34 1.20
C GLN A 72 -17.02 -5.62 -0.15
N ASN A 73 -17.08 -4.28 -0.16
CA ASN A 73 -16.88 -3.49 -1.37
C ASN A 73 -15.49 -3.73 -1.99
N LEU A 74 -14.44 -3.76 -1.16
CA LEU A 74 -13.07 -3.95 -1.61
C LEU A 74 -12.87 -5.33 -2.26
N ASN A 75 -13.47 -6.38 -1.69
CA ASN A 75 -13.47 -7.72 -2.27
C ASN A 75 -14.28 -7.80 -3.58
N ARG A 76 -15.37 -7.05 -3.69
CA ARG A 76 -16.23 -7.05 -4.89
C ARG A 76 -15.56 -6.38 -6.09
N PHE A 77 -14.76 -5.35 -5.87
CA PHE A 77 -14.28 -4.47 -6.93
C PHE A 77 -12.75 -4.45 -7.05
N GLY A 78 -12.20 -5.38 -7.85
CA GLY A 78 -10.76 -5.55 -8.04
C GLY A 78 -10.00 -4.33 -8.59
N HIS A 79 -10.68 -3.37 -9.24
CA HIS A 79 -10.04 -2.13 -9.70
C HIS A 79 -9.50 -1.28 -8.53
N ASN A 80 -10.01 -1.48 -7.30
CA ASN A 80 -9.47 -0.85 -6.11
C ASN A 80 -8.02 -1.29 -5.85
N ASN A 81 -7.61 -2.49 -6.27
CA ASN A 81 -6.22 -2.93 -6.16
C ASN A 81 -5.29 -2.03 -6.98
N LEU A 82 -5.70 -1.62 -8.19
CA LEU A 82 -4.93 -0.68 -9.01
C LEU A 82 -4.83 0.71 -8.35
N ARG A 83 -5.92 1.15 -7.69
CA ARG A 83 -5.95 2.40 -6.94
C ARG A 83 -5.01 2.37 -5.72
N ILE A 84 -5.00 1.27 -4.98
CA ILE A 84 -4.10 1.05 -3.83
C ILE A 84 -2.64 1.00 -4.29
N THR A 85 -2.33 0.27 -5.36
CA THR A 85 -0.97 0.25 -5.94
C THR A 85 -0.50 1.67 -6.30
N ARG A 86 -1.39 2.49 -6.87
CA ARG A 86 -1.10 3.89 -7.20
C ARG A 86 -0.80 4.73 -5.96
N ILE A 87 -1.59 4.58 -4.90
CA ILE A 87 -1.36 5.25 -3.62
C ILE A 87 0.00 4.84 -3.04
N LEU A 88 0.29 3.52 -3.01
CA LEU A 88 1.55 2.99 -2.51
C LEU A 88 2.77 3.53 -3.26
N LYS A 89 2.74 3.53 -4.60
CA LYS A 89 3.85 4.10 -5.39
C LYS A 89 4.05 5.58 -5.09
N CYS A 90 2.96 6.35 -5.01
CA CYS A 90 3.01 7.78 -4.72
C CYS A 90 3.54 8.08 -3.30
N LEU A 91 3.14 7.30 -2.29
CA LEU A 91 3.70 7.39 -0.92
C LEU A 91 5.23 7.26 -0.94
N GLY A 92 5.75 6.27 -1.68
CA GLY A 92 7.19 6.10 -1.84
C GLY A 92 7.85 7.28 -2.57
N GLU A 93 7.24 7.79 -3.64
CA GLU A 93 7.75 8.95 -4.37
C GLU A 93 7.79 10.21 -3.49
N MET A 94 6.81 10.41 -2.61
CA MET A 94 6.68 11.56 -1.72
C MET A 94 7.48 11.43 -0.42
N GLY A 95 8.18 10.32 -0.18
CA GLY A 95 9.05 10.13 1.00
C GLY A 95 8.35 9.51 2.21
N TYR A 96 7.09 9.08 2.07
CA TYR A 96 6.33 8.38 3.11
C TYR A 96 6.54 6.86 3.03
N GLU A 97 7.79 6.41 2.97
CA GLU A 97 8.12 4.97 2.88
C GLU A 97 7.59 4.17 4.09
N HIS A 98 7.57 4.80 5.27
CA HIS A 98 7.02 4.20 6.50
C HIS A 98 5.51 3.96 6.36
N TYR A 99 4.75 4.85 5.71
CA TYR A 99 3.32 4.61 5.42
C TYR A 99 3.13 3.44 4.45
N GLN A 100 4.02 3.27 3.45
CA GLN A 100 3.94 2.10 2.58
C GLN A 100 4.04 0.81 3.41
N VAL A 101 4.97 0.74 4.36
CA VAL A 101 5.17 -0.43 5.22
C VAL A 101 3.92 -0.73 6.04
N HIS A 102 3.32 0.27 6.68
CA HIS A 102 2.10 0.08 7.47
C HIS A 102 0.92 -0.36 6.61
N LEU A 103 0.71 0.25 5.44
CA LEU A 103 -0.41 -0.11 4.56
C LEU A 103 -0.26 -1.51 3.97
N VAL A 104 0.95 -1.89 3.52
CA VAL A 104 1.19 -3.24 3.01
C VAL A 104 1.05 -4.27 4.14
N LYS A 105 1.61 -4.02 5.32
CA LYS A 105 1.46 -4.93 6.47
C LYS A 105 -0.01 -5.10 6.88
N PHE A 106 -0.80 -4.02 6.84
CA PHE A 106 -2.23 -4.07 7.07
C PHE A 106 -2.92 -5.04 6.10
N PHE A 107 -2.71 -4.87 4.79
CA PHE A 107 -3.29 -5.79 3.80
C PHE A 107 -2.79 -7.22 3.91
N LEU A 108 -1.50 -7.45 4.21
CA LEU A 108 -0.99 -8.80 4.47
C LEU A 108 -1.69 -9.44 5.67
N THR A 109 -1.94 -8.68 6.73
CA THR A 109 -2.64 -9.17 7.92
C THR A 109 -4.10 -9.52 7.59
N GLU A 110 -4.79 -8.63 6.88
CA GLU A 110 -6.19 -8.86 6.50
C GLU A 110 -6.37 -10.01 5.49
N THR A 111 -5.37 -10.28 4.66
CA THR A 111 -5.44 -11.31 3.61
C THR A 111 -4.90 -12.67 4.05
N LEU A 112 -3.89 -12.72 4.94
CA LEU A 112 -3.21 -13.95 5.34
C LEU A 112 -3.51 -14.41 6.76
N VAL A 113 -3.89 -13.49 7.67
CA VAL A 113 -4.11 -13.81 9.08
C VAL A 113 -5.58 -13.76 9.44
N LYS A 114 -6.27 -12.71 9.01
CA LYS A 114 -7.70 -12.49 9.30
C LYS A 114 -8.62 -13.02 8.20
N GLU A 115 -8.07 -13.26 7.01
CA GLU A 115 -8.78 -13.80 5.84
C GLU A 115 -10.06 -13.02 5.47
N THR A 116 -10.13 -11.72 5.79
CA THR A 116 -11.28 -10.85 5.51
C THR A 116 -11.24 -10.28 4.09
N LEU A 117 -10.08 -10.29 3.43
CA LEU A 117 -9.85 -9.73 2.10
C LEU A 117 -9.31 -10.75 1.08
N PRO A 118 -9.94 -11.92 0.87
CA PRO A 118 -9.39 -12.97 0.00
C PRO A 118 -9.13 -12.48 -1.44
N ASN A 119 -9.96 -11.58 -1.98
CA ASN A 119 -9.80 -11.08 -3.35
C ASN A 119 -8.69 -10.02 -3.48
N VAL A 120 -8.12 -9.55 -2.37
CA VAL A 120 -6.95 -8.65 -2.34
C VAL A 120 -5.65 -9.43 -2.18
N LYS A 121 -5.70 -10.68 -1.69
CA LYS A 121 -4.51 -11.51 -1.36
C LYS A 121 -3.47 -11.55 -2.48
N ARG A 122 -3.92 -11.82 -3.71
CA ARG A 122 -3.03 -11.85 -4.89
C ARG A 122 -2.36 -10.50 -5.10
N SER A 123 -3.13 -9.40 -5.06
CA SER A 123 -2.57 -8.05 -5.24
C SER A 123 -1.62 -7.65 -4.11
N ALA A 124 -1.89 -8.08 -2.87
CA ALA A 124 -1.03 -7.82 -1.73
C ALA A 124 0.35 -8.47 -1.90
N LEU A 125 0.40 -9.72 -2.36
CA LEU A 125 1.64 -10.48 -2.53
C LEU A 125 2.37 -10.12 -3.83
N ASP A 126 1.67 -10.07 -4.96
CA ASP A 126 2.27 -9.88 -6.29
C ASP A 126 2.67 -8.43 -6.58
N TYR A 127 1.97 -7.45 -5.97
CA TYR A 127 2.15 -6.04 -6.31
C TYR A 127 2.47 -5.17 -5.10
N PHE A 128 1.62 -5.16 -4.07
CA PHE A 128 1.75 -4.20 -2.96
C PHE A 128 3.09 -4.37 -2.24
N LEU A 129 3.50 -5.61 -1.96
CA LEU A 129 4.78 -5.95 -1.35
C LEU A 129 5.99 -5.32 -2.07
N PHE A 130 5.97 -5.30 -3.40
CA PHE A 130 7.08 -4.81 -4.21
C PHE A 130 7.06 -3.30 -4.45
N THR A 131 6.03 -2.60 -3.99
CA THR A 131 6.03 -1.12 -3.97
C THR A 131 6.94 -0.54 -2.87
N ILE A 132 7.25 -1.31 -1.82
CA ILE A 132 8.06 -0.89 -0.69
C ILE A 132 9.47 -0.50 -1.16
N ARG A 133 9.84 0.77 -1.04
CA ARG A 133 11.14 1.27 -1.55
C ARG A 133 12.33 0.74 -0.75
N SER A 134 12.24 0.76 0.58
CA SER A 134 13.29 0.20 1.45
C SER A 134 13.41 -1.31 1.28
N LYS A 135 14.53 -1.77 0.70
CA LYS A 135 14.83 -3.20 0.51
C LYS A 135 14.80 -3.98 1.83
N ARG A 136 15.27 -3.37 2.93
CA ARG A 136 15.24 -3.97 4.26
C ARG A 136 13.80 -4.21 4.73
N LYS A 137 12.97 -3.17 4.71
CA LYS A 137 11.56 -3.27 5.11
C LYS A 137 10.76 -4.20 4.20
N ARG A 138 11.08 -4.25 2.91
CA ARG A 138 10.48 -5.21 1.99
C ARG A 138 10.79 -6.64 2.42
N ARG A 139 12.04 -6.98 2.75
CA ARG A 139 12.40 -8.32 3.25
C ARG A 139 11.67 -8.66 4.55
N GLU A 140 11.56 -7.72 5.48
CA GLU A 140 10.76 -7.90 6.72
C GLU A 140 9.31 -8.30 6.39
N LEU A 141 8.68 -7.62 5.44
CA LEU A 141 7.30 -7.93 5.03
C LEU A 141 7.17 -9.21 4.21
N VAL A 142 8.17 -9.56 3.38
CA VAL A 142 8.20 -10.86 2.68
C VAL A 142 8.27 -11.99 3.70
N HIS A 143 9.12 -11.87 4.72
CA HIS A 143 9.21 -12.86 5.79
C HIS A 143 7.90 -12.95 6.58
N TYR A 144 7.31 -11.82 6.96
CA TYR A 144 5.99 -11.78 7.59
C TYR A 144 4.93 -12.51 6.74
N ALA A 145 4.89 -12.23 5.43
CA ALA A 145 3.96 -12.89 4.52
C ALA A 145 4.22 -14.42 4.47
N TRP A 146 5.47 -14.85 4.42
CA TRP A 146 5.83 -16.27 4.44
C TRP A 146 5.43 -16.98 5.75
N GLN A 147 5.55 -16.33 6.91
CA GLN A 147 5.14 -16.91 8.19
C GLN A 147 3.63 -17.17 8.25
N HIS A 148 2.84 -16.32 7.60
CA HIS A 148 1.37 -16.39 7.64
C HIS A 148 0.73 -17.02 6.41
N PHE A 149 1.49 -17.28 5.33
CA PHE A 149 0.96 -17.92 4.13
C PHE A 149 0.75 -19.42 4.34
N LYS A 150 -0.43 -19.91 3.96
CA LYS A 150 -0.79 -21.34 4.05
C LYS A 150 -1.20 -21.89 2.66
N PRO A 151 -0.68 -23.07 2.26
CA PRO A 151 0.43 -23.81 2.89
C PRO A 151 1.78 -23.10 2.66
N GLN A 152 2.66 -23.14 3.67
CA GLN A 152 3.91 -22.36 3.65
C GLN A 152 4.88 -22.79 2.54
N GLY A 153 4.88 -24.07 2.16
CA GLY A 153 5.73 -24.60 1.08
C GLY A 153 5.41 -24.04 -0.31
N SER A 154 4.22 -23.46 -0.50
CA SER A 154 3.79 -22.86 -1.78
C SER A 154 4.11 -21.37 -1.87
N PHE A 155 4.85 -20.81 -0.93
CA PHE A 155 5.24 -19.39 -0.95
C PHE A 155 6.38 -19.15 -1.96
N VAL A 156 6.10 -18.37 -3.01
CA VAL A 156 7.04 -18.14 -4.14
C VAL A 156 7.73 -16.77 -4.14
N TRP A 157 7.37 -15.87 -3.21
CA TRP A 157 7.85 -14.47 -3.20
C TRP A 157 9.20 -14.28 -2.50
N GLY A 158 9.90 -15.36 -2.16
CA GLY A 158 11.25 -15.34 -1.62
C GLY A 158 11.91 -16.72 -1.62
N PRO A 159 13.26 -16.82 -1.73
CA PRO A 159 13.97 -18.08 -1.61
C PRO A 159 13.77 -18.70 -0.23
N GLN A 160 13.35 -19.98 -0.17
CA GLN A 160 13.00 -20.66 1.08
C GLN A 160 14.17 -20.70 2.08
N ASP A 161 15.39 -20.93 1.60
CA ASP A 161 16.62 -20.95 2.41
C ASP A 161 16.87 -19.62 3.13
N LYS A 162 16.58 -18.50 2.45
CA LYS A 162 16.72 -17.15 3.03
C LYS A 162 15.61 -16.84 4.02
N LEU A 163 14.40 -17.34 3.77
CA LEU A 163 13.25 -17.12 4.64
C LEU A 163 13.39 -17.89 5.97
N LEU A 164 13.91 -19.12 5.92
CA LEU A 164 14.20 -19.94 7.10
C LEU A 164 15.31 -19.35 7.98
N LYS A 165 16.28 -18.66 7.38
CA LYS A 165 17.43 -18.06 8.08
C LYS A 165 17.18 -16.61 8.52
N TYR A 166 16.04 -16.03 8.16
CA TYR A 166 15.72 -14.66 8.52
C TYR A 166 15.47 -14.57 10.03
N ARG A 167 16.39 -13.92 10.75
CA ARG A 167 16.31 -13.62 12.19
C ARG A 167 16.05 -12.14 12.40
#